data_AF-A0A954XGK3-F1
#
_entry.id   AF-A0A954XGK3-F1
#
_cell.length_a   1.000
_cell.length_b   1.000
_cell.length_c   1.000
_cell.angle_alpha   90.00
_cell.angle_beta   90.00
_cell.angle_gamma   90.00
#
_symmetry.space_group_name_H-M   'P 1'
#
loop_
_entity.id
_entity.type
_entity.pdbx_description
1 polymer ?
#
loop_
_entity_poly.entity_id
_entity_poly.type
_entity_poly.pdbx_seq_one_letter_code
_entity_poly.pdbx_strand_id
1 'polypeptide(L)' 'IRYADGSEELYDHETDPAEANNLAADPNHAETKSRLAAHLPEKNAPDAPHATNQPTRRRANAGKRPNK' A
#
# COMPACT_ATOMS: atom_id res chain seq x y z
N ILE A 1 6.42 4.19 7.25
CA ILE A 1 5.01 3.77 7.41
C ILE A 1 5.00 2.25 7.30
N ARG A 2 4.29 1.52 8.17
CA ARG A 2 4.35 0.04 8.22
C ARG A 2 3.04 -0.58 7.74
N TYR A 3 3.12 -1.50 6.79
CA TYR A 3 1.97 -2.27 6.32
C TYR A 3 1.77 -3.55 7.12
N ALA A 4 0.60 -4.17 6.95
CA ALA A 4 0.22 -5.40 7.65
C ALA A 4 1.12 -6.60 7.28
N ASP A 5 1.75 -6.58 6.11
CA ASP A 5 2.74 -7.56 5.65
C ASP A 5 4.15 -7.29 6.20
N GLY A 6 4.35 -6.19 6.94
CA GLY A 6 5.62 -5.83 7.56
C GLY A 6 6.56 -5.01 6.66
N SER A 7 6.17 -4.73 5.42
CA SER A 7 6.91 -3.80 4.56
C SER A 7 6.87 -2.38 5.13
N GLU A 8 7.99 -1.67 4.92
CA GLU A 8 8.16 -0.28 5.30
C GLU A 8 8.35 0.56 4.05
N GLU A 9 7.64 1.68 4.00
CA GLU A 9 7.78 2.68 2.93
C GLU A 9 8.08 4.05 3.53
N LEU A 10 9.01 4.73 2.86
CA LEU A 10 9.39 6.12 3.11
C LEU A 10 9.81 6.74 1.77
N TYR A 11 9.07 7.74 1.33
CA TYR A 11 9.36 8.51 0.12
C TYR A 11 9.62 9.96 0.51
N ASP A 12 10.55 10.60 -0.19
CA ASP A 12 10.83 12.02 -0.04
C ASP A 12 10.14 12.77 -1.18
N HIS A 13 9.03 13.43 -0.88
CA HIS A 13 8.27 14.18 -1.89
C HIS A 13 9.01 15.43 -2.41
N GLU A 14 10.02 15.94 -1.70
CA GLU A 14 10.79 17.10 -2.15
C GLU A 14 11.82 16.71 -3.20
N THR A 15 12.50 15.58 -2.99
CA THR A 15 13.59 15.12 -3.88
C THR A 15 13.14 14.08 -4.90
N ASP A 16 12.06 13.36 -4.63
CA ASP A 16 11.49 12.33 -5.50
C ASP A 16 9.99 12.57 -5.75
N PRO A 17 9.64 13.56 -6.60
CA PRO A 17 8.25 13.86 -6.93
C PRO A 17 7.53 12.72 -7.69
N ALA A 18 8.28 11.71 -8.16
CA ALA A 18 7.72 10.52 -8.80
C ALA A 18 7.55 9.34 -7.82
N GLU A 19 7.98 9.48 -6.56
CA GLU A 19 7.91 8.45 -5.50
C GLU A 19 8.43 7.08 -5.97
N ALA A 20 9.48 7.08 -6.79
CA ALA A 20 10.07 5.87 -7.34
C ALA A 20 11.06 5.18 -6.38
N ASN A 21 11.62 5.94 -5.44
CA ASN A 21 12.69 5.48 -4.55
C ASN A 21 12.17 5.25 -3.13
N ASN A 22 11.98 3.98 -2.77
CA ASN A 22 11.69 3.62 -1.39
C ASN A 22 12.96 3.75 -0.53
N LEU A 23 13.01 4.79 0.29
CA LEU A 23 14.10 5.11 1.20
C LEU A 23 14.01 4.38 2.55
N ALA A 24 13.00 3.52 2.73
CA ALA A 24 12.80 2.82 4.00
C ALA A 24 13.96 1.87 4.35
N ALA A 25 14.68 1.35 3.37
CA ALA A 25 15.87 0.51 3.59
C ALA A 25 17.15 1.31 3.86
N ASP A 26 17.16 2.63 3.63
CA ASP A 26 18.36 3.45 3.76
C ASP A 26 18.61 3.80 5.25
N PRO A 27 19.82 3.54 5.78
CA PRO A 27 20.17 3.86 7.16
C PRO A 27 20.24 5.37 7.43
N ASN A 28 20.48 6.21 6.42
CA ASN A 28 20.53 7.67 6.58
C ASN A 28 19.16 8.25 6.97
N HIS A 29 18.08 7.54 6.64
CA HIS A 29 16.72 7.93 7.01
C HIS A 29 16.20 7.22 8.27
N ALA A 30 17.06 6.52 9.01
CA ALA A 30 16.69 5.85 10.26
C ALA A 30 16.18 6.82 11.35
N GLU A 31 16.76 8.02 11.43
CA GLU A 31 16.33 9.05 12.38
C GLU A 31 14.93 9.56 12.03
N THR A 32 14.69 9.91 10.76
CA THR A 32 13.37 10.32 10.26
C THR A 32 12.32 9.23 10.50
N LYS A 33 12.65 7.96 10.23
CA LYS A 33 11.76 6.82 10.53
C LYS A 33 11.43 6.73 12.02
N SER A 34 12.41 6.90 12.90
CA SER A 34 12.18 6.86 14.36
C SER A 34 11.28 8.01 14.82
N ARG A 35 11.52 9.23 14.30
CA ARG A 35 10.68 10.38 14.61
C ARG A 35 9.24 10.18 14.14
N LEU A 36 9.03 9.69 12.92
CA LEU A 36 7.70 9.39 12.39
C LEU A 36 7.02 8.26 13.17
N ALA A 37 7.78 7.21 13.55
CA ALA A 37 7.26 6.11 14.34
C ALA A 37 6.79 6.56 15.73
N ALA A 38 7.46 7.55 16.34
CA ALA A 38 7.03 8.13 17.62
C ALA A 38 5.67 8.85 17.56
N HIS A 39 5.23 9.24 16.36
CA HIS A 39 3.91 9.83 16.15
C HIS A 39 2.82 8.79 15.83
N LEU A 40 3.18 7.52 15.63
CA LEU A 40 2.22 6.45 15.40
C LEU A 40 1.72 5.88 16.74
N PRO A 41 0.44 5.50 16.84
CA PRO A 41 -0.07 4.79 18.01
C PRO A 41 0.59 3.40 18.11
N GLU A 42 0.86 2.94 19.34
CA GLU A 42 1.41 1.59 19.57
C GLU A 42 0.49 0.48 19.03
N LYS A 43 -0.82 0.75 19.00
CA LYS A 43 -1.83 -0.15 18.46
C LYS A 43 -2.58 0.53 17.32
N ASN A 44 -2.42 0.00 16.11
CA ASN A 44 -3.21 0.41 14.96
C ASN A 44 -4.69 0.11 15.18
N ALA A 45 -5.55 1.01 14.70
CA ALA A 45 -6.99 0.77 14.67
C ALA A 45 -7.32 -0.39 13.72
N PRO A 46 -8.41 -1.15 13.97
CA PRO A 46 -8.89 -2.12 13.00
C PRO A 46 -9.24 -1.45 11.67
N ASP A 47 -9.08 -2.17 10.57
CA ASP A 47 -9.49 -1.70 9.25
C ASP A 47 -10.97 -1.31 9.27
N ALA A 48 -11.32 -0.26 8.51
CA ALA A 48 -12.70 0.15 8.39
C ALA A 48 -13.54 -1.00 7.82
N PRO A 49 -14.81 -1.17 8.23
CA PRO A 49 -15.65 -2.23 7.69
C PRO A 49 -15.75 -2.08 6.16
N HIS A 50 -15.11 -2.99 5.44
CA HIS A 50 -15.17 -3.00 3.99
C HIS A 50 -16.59 -3.36 3.57
N ALA A 51 -17.36 -2.39 3.07
CA ALA A 51 -18.70 -2.63 2.55
C ALA A 51 -18.59 -3.55 1.33
N THR A 52 -18.78 -4.85 1.53
CA THR A 52 -18.82 -5.86 0.47
C THR A 52 -20.14 -5.74 -0.31
N ASN A 53 -20.34 -4.62 -1.00
CA ASN A 53 -21.39 -4.49 -2.03
C ASN A 53 -20.76 -4.57 -3.43
N GLN A 54 -19.85 -5.55 -3.61
CA GLN A 54 -19.39 -5.97 -4.92
C GLN A 54 -20.37 -7.04 -5.41
N PRO A 55 -21.30 -6.74 -6.34
CA PRO A 55 -22.00 -7.81 -7.03
C PRO A 55 -20.94 -8.62 -7.75
N THR A 56 -20.76 -9.87 -7.33
CA THR A 56 -19.87 -10.81 -7.99
C THR A 56 -20.25 -10.83 -9.47
N ARG A 57 -19.46 -10.19 -10.33
CA ARG A 57 -19.52 -10.46 -11.77
C ARG A 57 -18.97 -11.86 -11.95
N ARG A 58 -19.84 -12.86 -11.71
CA ARG A 58 -19.62 -14.24 -12.11
C ARG A 58 -19.25 -14.16 -13.58
N ARG A 59 -18.00 -14.53 -13.89
CA ARG A 59 -17.55 -14.76 -15.26
C ARG A 59 -18.47 -15.81 -15.88
N ALA A 60 -19.46 -15.37 -16.65
CA ALA A 60 -20.17 -16.25 -17.56
C ALA A 60 -19.25 -16.46 -18.77
N ASN A 61 -18.67 -17.65 -18.82
CA ASN A 61 -18.03 -18.22 -19.98
C ASN A 61 -19.03 -18.16 -21.16
N ALA A 62 -18.86 -17.23 -22.10
CA ALA A 62 -19.51 -17.27 -23.40
C ALA A 62 -18.41 -17.47 -24.45
N GLY A 63 -18.06 -18.74 -24.64
CA GLY A 63 -17.29 -19.15 -25.79
C GLY A 63 -18.03 -18.82 -27.10
N LYS A 64 -17.22 -18.72 -28.15
CA LYS A 64 -17.58 -18.81 -29.58
C LYS A 64 -17.84 -17.48 -30.31
N ARG A 65 -16.74 -16.89 -30.80
CA ARG A 65 -16.73 -16.19 -32.09
C ARG A 65 -16.01 -17.11 -33.09
N PRO A 66 -16.67 -17.69 -34.11
CA PRO A 66 -15.94 -18.30 -35.22
C PRO A 66 -15.44 -17.19 -36.15
N ASN A 67 -14.20 -17.38 -36.60
CA ASN A 67 -13.50 -16.52 -37.54
C ASN A 67 -13.95 -16.87 -38.98
N LYS A 68 -14.47 -15.92 -39.75
CA LYS A 68 -14.28 -15.84 -41.22
C LYS A 68 -14.68 -14.46 -41.73
#